data_AF-A0A5C4YD60-F1
#
_entry.id   AF-A0A5C4YD60-F1
#
_cell.length_a   1.000
_cell.length_b   1.000
_cell.length_c   1.000
_cell.angle_alpha   90.00
_cell.angle_beta   90.00
_cell.angle_gamma   90.00
#
_symmetry.space_group_name_H-M   'P 1'
#
loop_
_entity.id
_entity.type
_entity.pdbx_description
1 polymer ?
#
loop_
_entity_poly.entity_id
_entity_poly.type
_entity_poly.pdbx_seq_one_letter_code
_entity_poly.pdbx_strand_id
1 'polypeptide(L)' 'MRKITLTLVALAIFGASSAFAWGNPYLTPAQNLQNYRLCLNTKANGTESQKIIAQWACLTYYGVDTNP' A
#
# COMPACT_ATOMS: atom_id res chain seq x y z
N MET A 1 10.92 -18.70 29.85
CA MET A 1 9.88 -18.68 28.79
C MET A 1 9.25 -17.28 28.66
N ARG A 2 10.03 -16.23 28.35
CA ARG A 2 9.55 -14.82 28.31
C ARG A 2 9.92 -14.05 27.04
N LYS A 3 10.67 -14.67 26.13
CA LYS A 3 11.23 -14.01 24.93
C LYS A 3 10.47 -14.30 23.63
N ILE A 4 9.56 -15.27 23.63
CA ILE A 4 8.84 -15.71 22.42
C ILE A 4 7.63 -14.81 22.13
N THR A 5 7.05 -14.19 23.15
CA THR A 5 5.82 -13.39 22.99
C THR A 5 6.05 -12.07 22.26
N LEU A 6 7.28 -11.52 22.26
CA LEU A 6 7.58 -10.26 21.58
C LEU A 6 7.72 -10.41 20.06
N THR A 7 8.11 -11.58 19.57
CA THR A 7 8.38 -11.80 18.14
C THR A 7 7.10 -11.94 17.30
N LEU A 8 6.00 -12.38 17.92
CA LEU A 8 4.71 -12.58 17.25
C LEU A 8 3.97 -11.26 16.95
N VAL A 9 4.25 -10.19 17.70
CA VAL A 9 3.62 -8.88 17.47
C VAL A 9 4.22 -8.19 16.23
N ALA A 10 5.50 -8.45 15.92
CA ALA A 10 6.14 -7.89 14.74
C ALA A 10 5.62 -8.50 13.43
N LEU A 11 5.30 -9.81 13.39
CA LEU A 11 4.74 -10.43 12.18
C LEU A 11 3.29 -10.05 11.89
N ALA A 12 2.51 -9.63 12.89
CA ALA A 12 1.15 -9.14 12.67
C ALA A 12 1.12 -7.76 11.99
N ILE A 13 2.21 -6.99 12.05
CA ILE A 13 2.31 -5.67 11.42
C ILE A 13 2.71 -5.79 9.94
N PHE A 14 3.45 -6.83 9.56
CA PHE A 14 3.87 -7.04 8.16
C PHE A 14 2.91 -7.89 7.32
N GLY A 15 1.97 -8.61 7.94
CA GLY A 15 1.03 -9.49 7.24
C GLY A 15 -0.32 -8.87 6.84
N ALA A 16 -0.67 -7.69 7.35
CA ALA A 16 -2.05 -7.18 7.30
C ALA A 16 -2.26 -5.94 6.41
N SER A 17 -1.34 -5.60 5.50
CA SER A 17 -1.40 -4.31 4.78
C SER A 17 -1.50 -4.39 3.26
N SER A 18 -1.53 -5.59 2.66
CA SER A 18 -1.63 -5.74 1.20
C SER A 18 -3.05 -5.88 0.67
N ALA A 19 -4.07 -5.81 1.53
CA ALA A 19 -5.42 -5.41 1.12
C ALA A 19 -5.39 -3.90 0.87
N PHE A 20 -4.67 -3.56 -0.19
CA PHE A 20 -4.43 -2.26 -0.75
C PHE A 20 -5.72 -1.44 -0.87
N ALA A 21 -5.98 -0.58 0.11
CA ALA A 21 -7.09 0.38 0.12
C ALA A 21 -6.79 1.59 -0.78
N TRP A 22 -6.29 1.36 -2.00
CA TRP A 22 -5.91 2.42 -2.91
C TRP A 22 -7.09 3.22 -3.44
N GLY A 23 -8.31 2.70 -3.37
CA GLY A 23 -9.50 3.50 -3.63
C GLY A 23 -10.65 2.95 -2.83
N ASN A 24 -11.00 3.67 -1.78
CA ASN A 24 -12.23 3.45 -1.05
C ASN A 24 -13.05 4.76 -1.15
N PRO A 25 -14.28 4.72 -1.69
CA PRO A 25 -15.10 5.90 -1.89
C PRO A 25 -15.50 6.59 -0.57
N TYR A 26 -15.30 5.92 0.57
CA TYR A 26 -15.58 6.43 1.90
C TYR A 26 -14.37 7.07 2.58
N LEU A 27 -13.23 7.24 1.88
CA LEU A 27 -12.06 7.91 2.44
C LEU A 27 -12.27 9.42 2.52
N THR A 28 -11.81 10.01 3.62
CA THR A 28 -11.65 11.46 3.68
C THR A 28 -10.59 11.91 2.67
N PRO A 29 -10.61 13.18 2.23
CA PRO A 29 -9.61 13.71 1.31
C PRO A 29 -8.16 13.50 1.78
N ALA A 30 -7.90 13.63 3.08
CA ALA A 30 -6.57 13.43 3.66
C ALA A 30 -6.09 11.97 3.52
N GLN A 31 -6.97 11.00 3.79
CA GLN A 31 -6.66 9.58 3.63
C GLN A 31 -6.47 9.21 2.16
N ASN A 32 -7.29 9.78 1.27
CA ASN A 32 -7.16 9.56 -0.16
C ASN A 32 -5.82 10.10 -0.70
N LEU A 33 -5.39 11.29 -0.24
CA LEU A 33 -4.08 11.84 -0.58
C LEU A 33 -2.92 10.99 -0.05
N GLN A 34 -3.04 10.46 1.16
CA GLN A 34 -2.03 9.56 1.73
C GLN A 34 -1.90 8.28 0.89
N ASN A 35 -3.03 7.69 0.48
CA ASN A 35 -3.04 6.48 -0.34
C ASN A 35 -2.51 6.76 -1.75
N TYR A 36 -2.85 7.90 -2.35
CA TYR A 36 -2.25 8.33 -3.62
C TYR A 36 -0.72 8.40 -3.53
N ARG A 37 -0.18 9.06 -2.50
CA ARG A 37 1.28 9.19 -2.30
C ARG A 37 1.95 7.84 -2.09
N LEU A 38 1.34 6.98 -1.29
CA LEU A 38 1.86 5.64 -1.06
C LEU A 38 1.87 4.83 -2.37
N CYS A 39 0.88 5.01 -3.25
CA CYS A 39 0.83 4.31 -4.55
C CYS A 39 2.01 4.71 -5.45
N LEU A 40 2.23 6.02 -5.60
CA LEU A 40 3.38 6.55 -6.34
C LEU A 40 4.70 6.04 -5.77
N ASN A 41 4.84 6.05 -4.44
CA ASN A 41 6.07 5.59 -3.77
C ASN A 41 6.29 4.08 -3.97
N THR A 42 5.25 3.26 -3.86
CA THR A 42 5.34 1.81 -4.08
C THR A 42 5.69 1.48 -5.52
N LYS A 43 5.19 2.22 -6.51
CA LYS A 43 5.62 2.07 -7.91
C LYS A 43 7.09 2.45 -8.12
N ALA A 44 7.58 3.49 -7.45
CA ALA A 44 8.99 3.89 -7.55
C ALA A 44 9.92 2.88 -6.86
N ASN A 45 9.61 2.49 -5.62
CA ASN A 45 10.55 1.87 -4.69
C ASN A 45 10.20 0.45 -4.24
N GLY A 46 9.03 -0.09 -4.63
CA GLY A 46 8.59 -1.43 -4.26
C GLY A 46 9.33 -2.56 -4.99
N THR A 47 9.02 -3.81 -4.65
CA THR A 47 9.43 -4.99 -5.43
C THR A 47 8.70 -5.03 -6.78
N GLU A 48 9.19 -5.79 -7.76
CA GLU A 48 8.59 -5.85 -9.09
C GLU A 48 7.08 -6.16 -9.07
N SER A 49 6.65 -7.14 -8.28
CA SER A 49 5.22 -7.45 -8.08
C SER A 49 4.45 -6.29 -7.45
N GLN A 50 5.04 -5.59 -6.46
CA GLN A 50 4.42 -4.41 -5.84
C GLN A 50 4.30 -3.25 -6.83
N LYS A 51 5.29 -3.07 -7.72
CA LYS A 51 5.27 -2.03 -8.75
C LYS A 51 4.14 -2.27 -9.76
N ILE A 52 3.93 -3.52 -10.19
CA ILE A 52 2.84 -3.89 -11.11
C ILE A 52 1.47 -3.59 -10.47
N ILE A 53 1.28 -4.01 -9.20
CA ILE A 53 0.03 -3.79 -8.47
C ILE A 53 -0.21 -2.29 -8.22
N ALA A 54 0.83 -1.56 -7.80
CA ALA A 54 0.74 -0.13 -7.57
C ALA A 54 0.43 0.63 -8.87
N GLN A 55 1.00 0.24 -10.01
CA GLN A 55 0.67 0.85 -11.29
C GLN A 55 -0.82 0.68 -11.64
N TRP A 56 -1.32 -0.56 -11.55
CA TRP A 56 -2.75 -0.84 -11.80
C TRP A 56 -3.64 -0.01 -10.87
N ALA A 57 -3.28 0.10 -9.59
CA ALA A 57 -4.05 0.85 -8.62
C ALA A 57 -4.01 2.37 -8.83
N CYS A 58 -2.84 2.92 -9.14
CA CYS A 58 -2.66 4.34 -9.44
C CYS A 58 -3.53 4.75 -10.64
N LEU A 59 -3.55 3.92 -11.69
CA LEU A 59 -4.39 4.14 -12.86
C LEU A 59 -5.88 3.98 -12.53
N THR A 60 -6.26 2.91 -11.83
CA THR A 60 -7.66 2.57 -11.58
C THR A 60 -8.35 3.55 -10.64
N TYR A 61 -7.70 3.96 -9.56
CA TYR A 61 -8.32 4.74 -8.50
C TYR A 61 -8.04 6.25 -8.60
N TYR A 62 -6.97 6.64 -9.30
CA TYR A 62 -6.55 8.04 -9.39
C TYR A 62 -6.40 8.53 -10.84
N GLY A 63 -6.56 7.65 -11.84
CA GLY A 63 -6.42 8.02 -13.26
C GLY A 63 -4.99 8.40 -13.67
N VAL A 64 -3.99 8.01 -12.87
CA VAL A 64 -2.59 8.37 -13.12
C VAL A 64 -1.85 7.17 -13.69
N ASP A 65 -1.44 7.28 -14.96
CA ASP A 65 -0.48 6.35 -15.52
C ASP A 65 0.91 6.64 -14.96
N THR A 66 1.52 5.59 -14.40
CA THR A 66 2.84 5.65 -13.77
C THR A 66 3.88 4.84 -14.56
N ASN A 67 3.53 4.38 -15.76
CA ASN A 67 4.47 4.00 -16.82
C ASN A 67 4.35 5.04 -17.96
N PRO A 68 5.34 5.94 -18.13
CA PRO A 68 5.44 6.71 -19.37
C PRO A 68 5.77 5.82 -20.58
#